data_AF-A0A1M5I3V2-F1
#
_entry.id   AF-A0A1M5I3V2-F1
#
_cell.length_a   1.000
_cell.length_b   1.000
_cell.length_c   1.000
_cell.angle_alpha   90.00
_cell.angle_beta   90.00
_cell.angle_gamma   90.00
#
_symmetry.space_group_name_H-M   'P 1'
#
loop_
_entity.id
_entity.type
_entity.pdbx_description
1 polymer ?
#
loop_
_entity_poly.entity_id
_entity_poly.type
_entity_poly.pdbx_seq_one_letter_code
_entity_poly.pdbx_strand_id
1 'polypeptide(L)'
;MKNFKVIFGAILFSSFSYGQLPVINAKINGKKLVSWGLRPVESNDGPAEQWTMPNQMCEGPERGNVKASTTLSSQGKSKYLASYVCDDDPTTAWVESSSDYGIGEFLEINNWQILGGNVRELSILNGYQSSKTAWQNNSRVKKFKVSLNGKDICILDLADVMGVQTFKLPAKWARGNFRFTIVEVYKGDKYKDTAISGMFSCGG
;
A
#
# COMPACT_ATOMS: atom_id res chain seq x y z
N MET A 1 40.99 44.89 4.61
CA MET A 1 39.61 44.52 5.01
C MET A 1 38.81 44.22 3.76
N LYS A 2 38.18 43.04 3.65
CA LYS A 2 37.19 42.72 2.60
C LYS A 2 35.98 42.09 3.29
N ASN A 3 34.83 42.74 3.23
CA ASN A 3 33.61 42.31 3.92
C ASN A 3 32.89 41.26 3.08
N PHE A 4 32.78 40.03 3.58
CA PHE A 4 31.88 39.03 3.02
C PHE A 4 30.45 39.30 3.51
N LYS A 5 29.52 39.60 2.58
CA LYS A 5 28.08 39.54 2.87
C LYS A 5 27.60 38.10 2.63
N VAL A 6 27.17 37.42 3.69
CA VAL A 6 26.42 36.17 3.58
C VAL A 6 24.96 36.52 3.33
N ILE A 7 24.39 36.03 2.24
CA ILE A 7 22.96 36.17 1.93
C ILE A 7 22.27 34.87 2.34
N PHE A 8 21.44 34.94 3.39
CA PHE A 8 20.52 33.85 3.72
C PHE A 8 19.36 33.85 2.72
N GLY A 9 19.38 32.91 1.78
CA GLY A 9 18.23 32.64 0.91
C GLY A 9 17.13 31.95 1.71
N ALA A 10 16.00 32.63 1.91
CA ALA A 10 14.83 32.02 2.53
C ALA A 10 14.20 30.98 1.57
N ILE A 11 14.26 29.71 1.94
CA ILE A 11 13.58 28.64 1.21
C ILE A 11 12.08 28.75 1.48
N LEU A 12 11.33 29.26 0.51
CA LEU A 12 9.88 29.24 0.51
C LEU A 12 9.40 27.78 0.35
N PHE A 13 9.05 27.15 1.46
CA PHE A 13 8.17 25.98 1.42
C PHE A 13 6.80 26.43 0.92
N SER A 14 6.51 26.18 -0.35
CA SER A 14 5.15 26.34 -0.88
C SER A 14 4.25 25.32 -0.20
N SER A 15 3.45 25.80 0.76
CA SER A 15 2.38 25.02 1.35
C SER A 15 1.34 24.70 0.27
N PHE A 16 1.49 23.53 -0.36
CA PHE A 16 0.49 23.01 -1.29
C PHE A 16 -0.83 22.84 -0.55
N SER A 17 -1.71 23.82 -0.70
CA SER A 17 -3.09 23.74 -0.26
C SER A 17 -3.82 22.76 -1.17
N TYR A 18 -3.72 21.49 -0.82
CA TYR A 18 -4.69 20.50 -1.26
C TYR A 18 -6.06 20.97 -0.75
N GLY A 19 -6.92 21.47 -1.64
CA GLY A 19 -8.34 21.64 -1.33
C GLY A 19 -8.83 20.30 -0.79
N GLN A 20 -9.34 20.28 0.46
CA GLN A 20 -9.33 19.08 1.30
C GLN A 20 -9.89 17.86 0.58
N LEU A 21 -8.98 16.96 0.17
CA LEU A 21 -9.33 15.67 -0.37
C LEU A 21 -10.12 14.89 0.70
N PRO A 22 -11.20 14.20 0.34
CA PRO A 22 -11.96 13.42 1.32
C PRO A 22 -11.06 12.36 1.95
N VAL A 23 -11.13 12.23 3.28
CA VAL A 23 -10.42 11.18 4.01
C VAL A 23 -11.30 9.94 4.06
N ILE A 24 -10.77 8.82 3.58
CA ILE A 24 -11.39 7.50 3.67
C ILE A 24 -10.59 6.71 4.71
N ASN A 25 -11.23 6.33 5.81
CA ASN A 25 -10.62 5.48 6.82
C ASN A 25 -10.85 4.01 6.44
N ALA A 26 -9.78 3.21 6.43
CA ALA A 26 -9.90 1.77 6.25
C ALA A 26 -10.52 1.09 7.49
N LYS A 27 -11.31 0.04 7.23
CA LYS A 27 -11.89 -0.85 8.23
C LYS A 27 -10.93 -2.00 8.50
N ILE A 28 -10.92 -2.48 9.74
CA ILE A 28 -10.09 -3.61 10.18
C ILE A 28 -10.96 -4.76 10.68
N ASN A 29 -10.51 -6.00 10.48
CA ASN A 29 -11.16 -7.19 11.04
C ASN A 29 -10.74 -7.44 12.50
N GLY A 30 -10.99 -6.46 13.37
CA GLY A 30 -11.09 -6.60 14.84
C GLY A 30 -9.82 -6.94 15.66
N LYS A 31 -8.76 -7.49 15.07
CA LYS A 31 -7.51 -7.87 15.77
C LYS A 31 -6.34 -7.01 15.29
N LYS A 32 -5.47 -6.55 16.21
CA LYS A 32 -4.27 -5.75 15.85
C LYS A 32 -3.20 -6.57 15.09
N LEU A 33 -3.17 -7.88 15.30
CA LEU A 33 -2.19 -8.78 14.70
C LEU A 33 -2.88 -10.05 14.18
N VAL A 34 -2.48 -10.47 12.98
CA VAL A 34 -2.84 -11.75 12.35
C VAL A 34 -1.54 -12.52 12.10
N SER A 35 -1.55 -13.83 12.27
CA SER A 35 -0.39 -14.69 12.03
C SER A 35 -0.74 -15.69 10.94
N TRP A 36 -0.06 -15.61 9.79
CA TRP A 36 -0.32 -16.51 8.65
C TRP A 36 0.09 -17.97 8.88
N GLY A 37 0.77 -18.27 9.99
CA GLY A 37 1.14 -19.65 10.35
C GLY A 37 2.36 -20.17 9.59
N LEU A 38 2.34 -21.45 9.21
CA LEU A 38 3.20 -21.95 8.13
C LEU A 38 2.83 -21.18 6.85
N ARG A 39 3.80 -20.98 5.94
CA ARG A 39 3.52 -20.32 4.64
C ARG A 39 2.22 -20.85 4.06
N PRO A 40 1.29 -19.99 3.59
CA PRO A 40 0.24 -20.43 2.70
C PRO A 40 0.92 -21.22 1.59
N VAL A 41 0.65 -22.52 1.53
CA VAL A 41 1.05 -23.30 0.37
C VAL A 41 0.19 -22.75 -0.77
N GLU A 42 0.82 -22.43 -1.89
CA GLU A 42 0.11 -22.24 -3.17
C GLU A 42 -0.62 -23.54 -3.50
N SER A 43 -1.80 -23.69 -2.91
CA SER A 43 -2.86 -24.48 -3.45
C SER A 43 -3.30 -23.83 -4.76
N ASN A 44 -3.53 -24.63 -5.79
CA ASN A 44 -4.49 -24.25 -6.82
C ASN A 44 -5.90 -24.29 -6.15
N ASP A 45 -6.30 -23.20 -5.47
CA ASP A 45 -7.41 -23.03 -4.49
C ASP A 45 -7.32 -23.86 -3.18
N GLY A 46 -7.31 -23.31 -1.95
CA GLY A 46 -7.10 -21.92 -1.47
C GLY A 46 -6.50 -21.92 -0.03
N PRO A 47 -6.03 -20.78 0.54
CA PRO A 47 -5.15 -20.78 1.71
C PRO A 47 -5.81 -21.09 3.07
N ALA A 48 -4.99 -21.59 4.00
CA ALA A 48 -5.36 -21.81 5.40
C ALA A 48 -5.52 -20.48 6.17
N GLU A 49 -6.68 -20.30 6.80
CA GLU A 49 -7.24 -19.03 7.28
C GLU A 49 -7.43 -17.97 6.17
N GLN A 50 -8.70 -17.57 6.01
CA GLN A 50 -9.20 -16.77 4.90
C GLN A 50 -8.83 -15.28 5.03
N TRP A 51 -7.87 -14.82 4.22
CA TRP A 51 -7.65 -13.40 3.93
C TRP A 51 -8.57 -12.87 2.82
N THR A 52 -9.08 -13.75 1.97
CA THR A 52 -10.23 -13.52 1.08
C THR A 52 -11.53 -13.89 1.80
N MET A 53 -12.66 -13.28 1.43
CA MET A 53 -13.94 -13.59 2.09
C MET A 53 -14.46 -14.97 1.61
N PRO A 54 -14.87 -15.89 2.51
CA PRO A 54 -15.52 -17.13 2.11
C PRO A 54 -16.74 -16.84 1.23
N ASN A 55 -16.80 -17.52 0.09
CA ASN A 55 -17.88 -17.42 -0.89
C ASN A 55 -17.96 -16.08 -1.65
N GLN A 56 -16.85 -15.34 -1.78
CA GLN A 56 -16.75 -14.21 -2.71
C GLN A 56 -15.55 -14.36 -3.63
N MET A 57 -15.74 -14.04 -4.91
CA MET A 57 -14.62 -13.88 -5.86
C MET A 57 -13.79 -12.67 -5.43
N CYS A 58 -12.48 -12.88 -5.23
CA CYS A 58 -11.53 -11.84 -4.89
C CYS A 58 -10.40 -11.84 -5.91
N GLU A 59 -10.07 -10.67 -6.49
CA GLU A 59 -9.03 -10.53 -7.51
C GLU A 59 -8.13 -9.33 -7.22
N GLY A 60 -6.83 -9.54 -7.40
CA GLY A 60 -5.84 -8.47 -7.53
C GLY A 60 -5.88 -7.79 -8.90
N PRO A 61 -5.11 -6.72 -9.10
CA PRO A 61 -4.85 -6.20 -10.44
C PRO A 61 -4.04 -7.18 -11.30
N GLU A 62 -4.14 -7.06 -12.62
CA GLU A 62 -3.30 -7.81 -13.56
C GLU A 62 -1.80 -7.52 -13.29
N ARG A 63 -1.02 -8.58 -13.09
CA ARG A 63 0.39 -8.52 -12.68
C ARG A 63 1.27 -7.63 -13.56
N GLY A 64 1.02 -7.58 -14.87
CA GLY A 64 1.76 -6.75 -15.83
C GLY A 64 1.47 -5.24 -15.73
N ASN A 65 0.36 -4.86 -15.09
CA ASN A 65 -0.08 -3.47 -14.97
C ASN A 65 0.37 -2.77 -13.68
N VAL A 66 0.94 -3.52 -12.73
CA VAL A 66 1.47 -2.99 -11.46
C VAL A 66 2.91 -2.52 -11.62
N LYS A 67 3.15 -1.27 -11.24
CA LYS A 67 4.45 -0.60 -11.24
C LYS A 67 4.67 0.07 -9.89
N ALA A 68 5.93 0.36 -9.57
CA ALA A 68 6.30 1.18 -8.44
C ALA A 68 7.28 2.28 -8.87
N SER A 69 7.38 3.35 -8.10
CA SER A 69 8.42 4.38 -8.23
C SER A 69 9.82 3.79 -8.06
N THR A 70 10.01 3.00 -7.00
CA THR A 70 11.23 2.25 -6.71
C THR A 70 10.90 0.86 -6.17
N THR A 71 11.91 0.01 -6.00
CA THR A 71 11.77 -1.34 -5.47
C THR A 71 13.09 -1.74 -4.81
N LEU A 72 13.03 -2.22 -3.57
CA LEU A 72 14.20 -2.67 -2.84
C LEU A 72 14.90 -3.80 -3.61
N SER A 73 16.21 -3.66 -3.79
CA SER A 73 17.05 -4.70 -4.41
C SER A 73 16.92 -6.02 -3.66
N SER A 74 17.01 -7.13 -4.41
CA SER A 74 16.89 -8.48 -3.82
C SER A 74 17.96 -8.72 -2.75
N GLN A 75 17.56 -9.29 -1.61
CA GLN A 75 18.45 -9.57 -0.48
C GLN A 75 18.52 -11.10 -0.26
N GLY A 76 19.61 -11.71 -0.71
CA GLY A 76 19.76 -13.17 -0.69
C GLY A 76 18.71 -13.85 -1.56
N LYS A 77 17.78 -14.59 -0.93
CA LYS A 77 16.64 -15.24 -1.62
C LYS A 77 15.38 -14.37 -1.68
N SER A 78 15.32 -13.28 -0.92
CA SER A 78 14.15 -12.40 -0.85
C SER A 78 14.12 -11.40 -2.01
N LYS A 79 12.94 -11.19 -2.57
CA LYS A 79 12.64 -10.18 -3.60
C LYS A 79 11.48 -9.32 -3.11
N TYR A 80 11.32 -8.13 -3.69
CA TYR A 80 10.39 -7.11 -3.20
C TYR A 80 9.58 -6.44 -4.32
N LEU A 81 9.22 -7.21 -5.35
CA LEU A 81 8.71 -6.70 -6.62
C LEU A 81 7.37 -5.97 -6.44
N ALA A 82 7.11 -4.92 -7.24
CA ALA A 82 5.81 -4.25 -7.28
C ALA A 82 4.65 -5.24 -7.53
N SER A 83 4.88 -6.32 -8.30
CA SER A 83 3.90 -7.36 -8.57
C SER A 83 3.61 -8.33 -7.40
N TYR A 84 4.33 -8.21 -6.27
CA TYR A 84 4.03 -8.92 -5.02
C TYR A 84 2.94 -8.26 -4.18
N VAL A 85 2.19 -7.31 -4.77
CA VAL A 85 0.91 -6.86 -4.20
C VAL A 85 -0.28 -7.62 -4.79
N CYS A 86 -0.05 -8.53 -5.74
CA CYS A 86 -1.08 -9.22 -6.52
C CYS A 86 -0.60 -10.61 -6.98
N ASP A 87 0.12 -11.32 -6.12
CA ASP A 87 0.64 -12.69 -6.33
C ASP A 87 -0.02 -13.72 -5.40
N ASP A 88 -1.10 -13.32 -4.70
CA ASP A 88 -1.90 -14.13 -3.77
C ASP A 88 -1.14 -14.76 -2.57
N ASP A 89 0.12 -14.34 -2.33
CA ASP A 89 0.92 -14.71 -1.16
C ASP A 89 1.05 -13.55 -0.16
N PRO A 90 0.30 -13.53 0.97
CA PRO A 90 0.39 -12.48 1.98
C PRO A 90 1.75 -12.44 2.72
N THR A 91 2.67 -13.37 2.40
CA THR A 91 4.03 -13.43 2.94
C THR A 91 5.11 -12.86 2.01
N THR A 92 4.77 -12.46 0.78
CA THR A 92 5.62 -11.58 -0.05
C THR A 92 5.28 -10.11 0.24
N ALA A 93 5.96 -9.17 -0.43
CA ALA A 93 5.61 -7.75 -0.43
C ALA A 93 6.31 -6.99 -1.55
N TRP A 94 5.70 -5.91 -2.02
CA TRP A 94 6.47 -4.78 -2.53
C TRP A 94 7.11 -4.03 -1.35
N VAL A 95 8.37 -3.63 -1.53
CA VAL A 95 9.10 -2.76 -0.61
C VAL A 95 9.79 -1.67 -1.42
N GLU A 96 9.65 -0.41 -1.03
CA GLU A 96 10.34 0.72 -1.67
C GLU A 96 11.83 0.78 -1.32
N SER A 97 12.63 1.56 -2.06
CA SER A 97 14.09 1.64 -1.90
C SER A 97 14.63 3.03 -1.57
N SER A 98 13.84 3.87 -0.91
CA SER A 98 14.27 5.18 -0.42
C SER A 98 15.28 5.05 0.71
N SER A 99 16.14 6.07 0.88
CA SER A 99 17.04 6.16 2.03
C SER A 99 16.36 6.65 3.31
N ASP A 100 15.08 7.03 3.21
CA ASP A 100 14.23 7.40 4.34
C ASP A 100 12.94 6.55 4.37
N TYR A 101 11.83 7.07 4.89
CA TYR A 101 10.62 6.28 5.13
C TYR A 101 9.67 6.16 3.91
N GLY A 102 10.20 6.13 2.68
CA GLY A 102 9.38 6.00 1.47
C GLY A 102 8.35 7.11 1.19
N ILE A 103 8.42 8.27 1.88
CA ILE A 103 7.46 9.37 1.63
C ILE A 103 7.65 9.90 0.20
N GLY A 104 6.56 9.90 -0.57
CA GLY A 104 6.56 10.23 -2.01
C GLY A 104 6.68 9.04 -2.94
N GLU A 105 7.12 7.87 -2.45
CA GLU A 105 7.10 6.62 -3.20
C GLU A 105 5.66 6.17 -3.47
N PHE A 106 5.44 5.42 -4.54
CA PHE A 106 4.10 5.02 -4.96
C PHE A 106 4.05 3.67 -5.66
N LEU A 107 2.88 3.04 -5.54
CA LEU A 107 2.40 2.02 -6.47
C LEU A 107 1.52 2.68 -7.54
N GLU A 108 1.67 2.27 -8.79
CA GLU A 108 0.81 2.63 -9.91
C GLU A 108 0.23 1.36 -10.53
N ILE A 109 -1.10 1.31 -10.64
CA ILE A 109 -1.85 0.14 -11.08
C ILE A 109 -2.70 0.57 -12.28
N ASN A 110 -2.31 0.13 -13.48
CA ASN A 110 -2.95 0.54 -14.72
C ASN A 110 -4.17 -0.35 -15.05
N ASN A 111 -5.22 0.25 -15.63
CA ASN A 111 -6.45 -0.43 -16.07
C ASN A 111 -7.10 -1.38 -15.01
N TRP A 112 -6.95 -1.10 -13.72
CA TRP A 112 -7.56 -1.95 -12.69
C TRP A 112 -9.08 -1.77 -12.69
N GLN A 113 -9.79 -2.89 -12.69
CA GLN A 113 -11.23 -2.95 -12.46
C GLN A 113 -11.48 -3.50 -11.06
N ILE A 114 -12.07 -2.68 -10.19
CA ILE A 114 -12.38 -3.06 -8.82
C ILE A 114 -13.71 -3.81 -8.80
N LEU A 115 -13.73 -4.97 -8.14
CA LEU A 115 -14.90 -5.83 -7.96
C LEU A 115 -15.89 -5.26 -6.92
N GLY A 116 -17.15 -5.74 -6.98
CA GLY A 116 -18.23 -5.35 -6.06
C GLY A 116 -19.48 -4.80 -6.75
N GLY A 117 -20.55 -4.60 -5.95
CA GLY A 117 -21.83 -4.04 -6.38
C GLY A 117 -21.84 -2.50 -6.44
N ASN A 118 -22.92 -1.89 -5.96
CA ASN A 118 -23.14 -0.42 -5.97
C ASN A 118 -22.06 0.41 -5.25
N VAL A 119 -21.22 -0.23 -4.43
CA VAL A 119 -20.00 0.36 -3.88
C VAL A 119 -18.87 -0.64 -4.12
N ARG A 120 -17.69 -0.13 -4.50
CA ARG A 120 -16.50 -0.94 -4.71
C ARG A 120 -15.67 -1.00 -3.44
N GLU A 121 -15.30 -2.19 -3.01
CA GLU A 121 -14.47 -2.41 -1.82
C GLU A 121 -13.10 -2.96 -2.23
N LEU A 122 -12.05 -2.25 -1.83
CA LEU A 122 -10.67 -2.68 -1.98
C LEU A 122 -10.15 -3.14 -0.63
N SER A 123 -9.21 -4.07 -0.68
CA SER A 123 -8.49 -4.64 0.44
C SER A 123 -6.99 -4.38 0.29
N ILE A 124 -6.32 -4.03 1.39
CA ILE A 124 -4.86 -3.87 1.47
C ILE A 124 -4.30 -4.70 2.62
N LEU A 125 -3.17 -5.37 2.37
CA LEU A 125 -2.28 -5.93 3.38
C LEU A 125 -1.13 -4.95 3.63
N ASN A 126 -1.31 -4.10 4.65
CA ASN A 126 -0.37 -3.01 4.96
C ASN A 126 0.88 -3.52 5.71
N GLY A 127 2.07 -3.09 5.32
CA GLY A 127 3.35 -3.56 5.86
C GLY A 127 3.81 -4.90 5.27
N TYR A 128 5.01 -5.35 5.65
CA TYR A 128 5.57 -6.62 5.19
C TYR A 128 5.07 -7.77 6.09
N GLN A 129 4.00 -8.44 5.67
CA GLN A 129 3.26 -9.35 6.55
C GLN A 129 3.83 -10.78 6.63
N SER A 130 5.01 -11.06 6.05
CA SER A 130 5.69 -12.38 6.11
C SER A 130 5.82 -13.00 7.51
N SER A 131 5.92 -12.16 8.53
CA SER A 131 5.79 -12.53 9.94
C SER A 131 5.46 -11.30 10.76
N LYS A 132 4.96 -11.50 11.99
CA LYS A 132 4.80 -10.41 12.98
C LYS A 132 6.10 -9.59 13.12
N THR A 133 7.24 -10.28 13.20
CA THR A 133 8.56 -9.65 13.37
C THR A 133 8.96 -8.79 12.16
N ALA A 134 8.67 -9.24 10.93
CA ALA A 134 8.90 -8.43 9.74
C ALA A 134 7.98 -7.20 9.69
N TRP A 135 6.68 -7.39 9.96
CA TRP A 135 5.68 -6.34 9.96
C TRP A 135 5.98 -5.22 10.98
N GLN A 136 6.51 -5.58 12.16
CA GLN A 136 6.95 -4.62 13.18
C GLN A 136 8.25 -3.89 12.78
N ASN A 137 9.25 -4.64 12.28
CA ASN A 137 10.57 -4.10 11.97
C ASN A 137 10.59 -3.16 10.76
N ASN A 138 9.76 -3.43 9.74
CA ASN A 138 9.60 -2.58 8.55
C ASN A 138 8.55 -1.49 8.76
N SER A 139 8.65 -0.38 8.02
CA SER A 139 7.62 0.67 8.08
C SER A 139 6.34 0.24 7.37
N ARG A 140 5.24 0.87 7.77
CA ARG A 140 3.87 0.58 7.33
C ARG A 140 3.24 1.88 6.88
N VAL A 141 2.43 1.86 5.83
CA VAL A 141 1.79 3.09 5.36
C VAL A 141 0.73 3.51 6.37
N LYS A 142 0.74 4.78 6.77
CA LYS A 142 -0.33 5.38 7.56
C LYS A 142 -1.32 6.08 6.65
N LYS A 143 -0.84 6.86 5.68
CA LYS A 143 -1.69 7.49 4.66
C LYS A 143 -1.15 7.31 3.26
N PHE A 144 -2.05 6.91 2.37
CA PHE A 144 -1.88 7.08 0.94
C PHE A 144 -2.64 8.31 0.45
N LYS A 145 -2.03 9.09 -0.44
CA LYS A 145 -2.80 9.91 -1.39
C LYS A 145 -3.15 9.03 -2.58
N VAL A 146 -4.45 8.92 -2.88
CA VAL A 146 -4.93 8.11 -4.01
C VAL A 146 -5.28 9.02 -5.17
N SER A 147 -4.72 8.72 -6.34
CA SER A 147 -5.05 9.37 -7.61
C SER A 147 -5.71 8.37 -8.56
N LEU A 148 -6.67 8.82 -9.37
CA LEU A 148 -7.30 8.06 -10.45
C LEU A 148 -7.16 8.84 -11.76
N ASN A 149 -6.62 8.21 -12.79
CA ASN A 149 -6.40 8.79 -14.12
C ASN A 149 -5.65 10.15 -14.05
N GLY A 150 -4.64 10.23 -13.19
CA GLY A 150 -3.81 11.44 -12.98
C GLY A 150 -4.43 12.51 -12.07
N LYS A 151 -5.65 12.32 -11.55
CA LYS A 151 -6.30 13.28 -10.63
C LYS A 151 -6.37 12.70 -9.22
N ASP A 152 -5.93 13.47 -8.22
CA ASP A 152 -6.09 13.10 -6.81
C ASP A 152 -7.59 13.01 -6.43
N ILE A 153 -7.99 11.93 -5.76
CA ILE A 153 -9.40 11.63 -5.43
C ILE A 153 -9.68 11.53 -3.93
N CYS A 154 -8.73 11.05 -3.12
CA CYS A 154 -8.88 10.96 -1.66
C CYS A 154 -7.53 10.84 -0.93
N ILE A 155 -7.56 11.02 0.38
CA ILE A 155 -6.56 10.46 1.29
C ILE A 155 -7.14 9.17 1.89
N LEU A 156 -6.41 8.07 1.79
CA LEU A 156 -6.74 6.80 2.43
C LEU A 156 -5.92 6.70 3.72
N ASP A 157 -6.59 6.67 4.87
CA ASP A 157 -5.99 6.50 6.20
C ASP A 157 -6.08 5.01 6.59
N LEU A 158 -4.92 4.41 6.89
CA LEU A 158 -4.74 3.00 7.21
C LEU A 158 -4.40 2.83 8.70
N ALA A 159 -4.91 1.77 9.31
CA ALA A 159 -4.61 1.46 10.71
C ALA A 159 -3.22 0.82 10.88
N ASP A 160 -2.61 1.00 12.05
CA ASP A 160 -1.41 0.26 12.49
C ASP A 160 -1.78 -1.17 12.93
N VAL A 161 -2.24 -1.96 11.96
CA VAL A 161 -2.80 -3.32 12.14
C VAL A 161 -2.29 -4.25 11.05
N MET A 162 -1.78 -5.42 11.46
CA MET A 162 -1.42 -6.52 10.56
C MET A 162 -2.65 -7.35 10.22
N GLY A 163 -2.76 -7.80 8.97
CA GLY A 163 -3.94 -8.41 8.37
C GLY A 163 -4.58 -7.52 7.30
N VAL A 164 -5.79 -7.91 6.89
CA VAL A 164 -6.59 -7.24 5.85
C VAL A 164 -7.24 -5.97 6.39
N GLN A 165 -7.12 -4.88 5.63
CA GLN A 165 -7.85 -3.64 5.85
C GLN A 165 -8.67 -3.30 4.61
N THR A 166 -9.96 -2.99 4.75
CA THR A 166 -10.86 -2.73 3.60
C THR A 166 -11.35 -1.28 3.55
N PHE A 167 -11.49 -0.73 2.35
CA PHE A 167 -11.98 0.63 2.15
C PHE A 167 -12.86 0.73 0.89
N LYS A 168 -13.79 1.68 0.91
CA LYS A 168 -14.84 1.81 -0.10
C LYS A 168 -14.60 3.00 -1.01
N LEU A 169 -14.63 2.77 -2.32
CA LEU A 169 -14.65 3.83 -3.34
C LEU A 169 -16.05 3.94 -3.98
N PRO A 170 -16.51 5.17 -4.29
CA PRO A 170 -17.68 5.41 -5.14
C PRO A 170 -17.60 4.63 -6.46
N ALA A 171 -18.72 4.06 -6.93
CA ALA A 171 -18.75 3.25 -8.16
C ALA A 171 -18.26 3.98 -9.42
N LYS A 172 -18.37 5.32 -9.48
CA LYS A 172 -17.78 6.15 -10.55
C LYS A 172 -16.24 6.11 -10.62
N TRP A 173 -15.59 5.56 -9.60
CA TRP A 173 -14.14 5.32 -9.51
C TRP A 173 -13.83 3.81 -9.56
N ALA A 174 -14.72 2.97 -10.08
CA ALA A 174 -14.54 1.51 -10.11
C ALA A 174 -13.44 1.02 -11.08
N ARG A 175 -12.98 1.86 -12.01
CA ARG A 175 -12.01 1.46 -13.04
C ARG A 175 -11.10 2.61 -13.48
N GLY A 176 -9.83 2.30 -13.71
CA GLY A 176 -8.86 3.20 -14.35
C GLY A 176 -7.43 2.96 -13.89
N ASN A 177 -6.57 3.97 -14.07
CA ASN A 177 -5.19 3.96 -13.63
C ASN A 177 -5.11 4.57 -12.23
N PHE A 178 -4.86 3.75 -11.22
CA PHE A 178 -4.72 4.17 -9.84
C PHE A 178 -3.25 4.47 -9.52
N ARG A 179 -3.03 5.47 -8.67
CA ARG A 179 -1.75 5.67 -7.99
C ARG A 179 -1.99 5.78 -6.49
N PHE A 180 -1.20 5.06 -5.71
CA PHE A 180 -1.19 5.08 -4.25
C PHE A 180 0.16 5.62 -3.80
N THR A 181 0.22 6.93 -3.52
CA THR A 181 1.46 7.62 -3.09
C THR A 181 1.53 7.71 -1.57
N ILE A 182 2.61 7.22 -0.97
CA ILE A 182 2.84 7.25 0.47
C ILE A 182 3.03 8.72 0.90
N VAL A 183 2.19 9.18 1.83
CA VAL A 183 2.27 10.56 2.37
C VAL A 183 2.43 10.62 3.90
N GLU A 184 2.18 9.52 4.61
CA GLU A 184 2.49 9.38 6.04
C GLU A 184 2.76 7.90 6.34
N VAL A 185 3.64 7.58 7.30
CA VAL A 185 3.95 6.21 7.72
C VAL A 185 3.85 5.99 9.24
N TYR A 186 3.66 4.73 9.63
CA TYR A 186 4.09 4.21 10.91
C TYR A 186 5.52 3.68 10.75
N LYS A 187 6.46 4.18 11.56
CA LYS A 187 7.88 3.81 11.48
C LYS A 187 8.09 2.36 11.91
N GLY A 188 8.94 1.64 11.19
CA GLY A 188 9.43 0.32 11.61
C GLY A 188 10.35 0.40 12.83
N ASP A 189 10.38 -0.66 13.63
CA ASP A 189 11.22 -0.77 14.84
C ASP A 189 12.74 -0.86 14.50
N LYS A 190 13.08 -1.23 13.25
CA LYS A 190 14.48 -1.46 12.83
C LYS A 190 14.81 -0.88 11.45
N TYR A 191 13.90 -1.00 10.49
CA TYR A 191 14.10 -0.65 9.09
C TYR A 191 13.20 0.53 8.73
N LYS A 192 13.69 1.43 7.87
CA LYS A 192 12.87 2.53 7.36
C LYS A 192 11.96 2.08 6.23
N ASP A 193 12.37 1.05 5.49
CA ASP A 193 11.75 0.55 4.27
C ASP A 193 10.27 0.23 4.51
N THR A 194 9.41 0.87 3.72
CA THR A 194 7.95 0.74 3.77
C THR A 194 7.45 -0.32 2.81
N ALA A 195 6.47 -1.10 3.23
CA ALA A 195 6.04 -2.29 2.51
C ALA A 195 4.51 -2.41 2.36
N ILE A 196 4.08 -3.11 1.29
CA ILE A 196 2.70 -3.55 1.05
C ILE A 196 2.74 -5.01 0.59
N SER A 197 2.06 -5.90 1.32
CA SER A 197 1.98 -7.34 1.05
C SER A 197 0.81 -7.76 0.15
N GLY A 198 -0.06 -6.85 -0.28
CA GLY A 198 -1.25 -7.23 -1.04
C GLY A 198 -2.24 -6.11 -1.28
N MET A 199 -2.87 -6.14 -2.45
CA MET A 199 -3.90 -5.23 -2.94
C MET A 199 -4.89 -5.99 -3.82
N PHE A 200 -6.14 -6.12 -3.37
CA PHE A 200 -7.17 -6.89 -4.07
C PHE A 200 -8.55 -6.26 -3.87
N SER A 201 -9.55 -6.79 -4.54
CA SER A 201 -10.95 -6.42 -4.36
C SER A 201 -11.84 -7.66 -4.39
N CYS A 202 -12.91 -7.67 -3.60
CA CYS A 202 -13.82 -8.81 -3.51
C CYS A 202 -15.23 -8.41 -3.96
N GLY A 203 -15.85 -9.24 -4.79
CA GLY A 203 -17.24 -9.08 -5.20
C GLY A 203 -17.61 -9.86 -6.45
N GLY A 204 -18.69 -10.63 -6.32
CA GLY A 204 -19.42 -11.36 -7.36
C GLY A 204 -20.81 -11.65 -6.82
#